data_AF-A0A376RCU1-F1
#
_entry.id   AF-A0A376RCU1-F1
#
_cell.length_a   1.000
_cell.length_b   1.000
_cell.length_c   1.000
_cell.angle_alpha   90.00
_cell.angle_beta   90.00
_cell.angle_gamma   90.00
#
_symmetry.space_group_name_H-M   'P 1'
#
loop_
_entity.id
_entity.type
_entity.pdbx_description
1 polymer ?
#
loop_
_entity_poly.entity_id
_entity_poly.type
_entity_poly.pdbx_seq_one_letter_code
_entity_poly.pdbx_strand_id
1 'polypeptide(L)'
;MVILGTFAILSAVGFTINTLTMFGMVLAIGLLVDDAIVVVENVERVIAEDKLPPKEATHKSMGQIQRALVGIAVVLSAVFMPMAFMSGATGEIYRQFSITLISSMLLSVFVAMSLTPALCATILKAAPEGGHKPNALFARFNTLFEKSTQHYTDSTRSLLRCTGRYMVVYLLICAGMAVLFLRTPTSFLPEEDQGVFMTTAQLPSGATMVNTTKVLQQVTDYYLIKEKDNVQSVFTVGGFGFSGQGQTTAWRLSVSSRGLNVSVRKTRLPRSFSGQ
;
A
#
# COMPACT_ATOMS: atom_id res chain seq x y z
N MET A 1 4.39 2.55 -19.37
CA MET A 1 4.91 1.29 -19.95
C MET A 1 5.02 0.19 -18.91
N VAL A 2 5.68 0.45 -17.77
CA VAL A 2 5.93 -0.62 -16.80
C VAL A 2 4.67 -1.26 -16.22
N ILE A 3 3.67 -0.46 -15.86
CA ILE A 3 2.38 -0.94 -15.35
C ILE A 3 1.68 -1.86 -16.37
N LEU A 4 1.61 -1.45 -17.63
CA LEU A 4 1.02 -2.25 -18.71
C LEU A 4 1.80 -3.57 -18.93
N GLY A 5 3.13 -3.50 -18.90
CA GLY A 5 3.98 -4.70 -18.96
C GLY A 5 3.77 -5.64 -17.76
N THR A 6 3.57 -5.07 -16.58
CA THR A 6 3.26 -5.84 -15.35
C THR A 6 1.94 -6.58 -15.52
N PHE A 7 0.89 -5.93 -16.03
CA PHE A 7 -0.38 -6.60 -16.35
C PHE A 7 -0.24 -7.73 -17.36
N ALA A 8 0.61 -7.56 -18.39
CA ALA A 8 0.90 -8.62 -19.35
C ALA A 8 1.56 -9.83 -18.67
N ILE A 9 2.51 -9.60 -17.77
CA ILE A 9 3.16 -10.68 -16.99
C ILE A 9 2.16 -11.35 -16.04
N LEU A 10 1.34 -10.58 -15.33
CA LEU A 10 0.30 -11.12 -14.45
C LEU A 10 -0.69 -12.00 -15.23
N SER A 11 -1.11 -11.56 -16.42
CA SER A 11 -1.96 -12.35 -17.30
C SER A 11 -1.26 -13.63 -17.78
N ALA A 12 0.04 -13.59 -18.06
CA ALA A 12 0.80 -14.76 -18.48
C ALA A 12 0.97 -15.80 -17.36
N VAL A 13 1.08 -15.33 -16.10
CA VAL A 13 1.16 -16.17 -14.90
C VAL A 13 -0.22 -16.65 -14.43
N GLY A 14 -1.31 -16.14 -15.02
CA GLY A 14 -2.69 -16.52 -14.69
C GLY A 14 -3.26 -15.82 -13.46
N PHE A 15 -2.68 -14.68 -13.05
CA PHE A 15 -3.25 -13.85 -11.99
C PHE A 15 -4.33 -12.92 -12.51
N THR A 16 -5.35 -12.71 -11.66
CA THR A 16 -6.46 -11.80 -11.92
C THR A 16 -6.19 -10.42 -11.34
N ILE A 17 -6.90 -9.43 -11.87
CA ILE A 17 -6.93 -8.10 -11.26
C ILE A 17 -7.85 -8.17 -10.04
N ASN A 18 -7.24 -8.02 -8.87
CA ASN A 18 -7.93 -8.02 -7.58
C ASN A 18 -7.33 -6.93 -6.67
N THR A 19 -7.96 -6.71 -5.51
CA THR A 19 -7.53 -5.69 -4.55
C THR A 19 -6.05 -5.81 -4.16
N LEU A 20 -5.52 -7.03 -4.01
CA LEU A 20 -4.14 -7.29 -3.59
C LEU A 20 -3.12 -6.97 -4.70
N THR A 21 -3.38 -7.41 -5.93
CA THR A 21 -2.54 -7.08 -7.10
C THR A 21 -2.55 -5.58 -7.39
N MET A 22 -3.68 -4.92 -7.20
CA MET A 22 -3.80 -3.46 -7.34
C MET A 22 -3.02 -2.73 -6.25
N PHE A 23 -3.08 -3.18 -4.98
CA PHE A 23 -2.24 -2.65 -3.91
C PHE A 23 -0.75 -2.82 -4.22
N GLY A 24 -0.34 -4.00 -4.71
CA GLY A 24 1.02 -4.27 -5.14
C GLY A 24 1.48 -3.29 -6.22
N MET A 25 0.63 -2.99 -7.21
CA MET A 25 0.95 -2.02 -8.24
C MET A 25 1.03 -0.57 -7.72
N VAL A 26 0.13 -0.16 -6.81
CA VAL A 26 0.18 1.18 -6.23
C VAL A 26 1.48 1.38 -5.45
N LEU A 27 1.92 0.38 -4.68
CA LEU A 27 3.21 0.42 -4.01
C LEU A 27 4.38 0.37 -4.99
N ALA A 28 4.25 -0.35 -6.10
CA ALA A 28 5.24 -0.35 -7.16
C ALA A 28 5.45 1.05 -7.74
N ILE A 29 4.43 1.92 -7.85
CA ILE A 29 4.58 3.27 -8.44
C ILE A 29 5.72 4.06 -7.78
N GLY A 30 5.85 4.00 -6.45
CA GLY A 30 6.94 4.69 -5.75
C GLY A 30 8.33 4.21 -6.17
N LEU A 31 8.47 2.90 -6.36
CA LEU A 31 9.71 2.24 -6.77
C LEU A 31 9.99 2.44 -8.27
N LEU A 32 8.94 2.42 -9.09
CA LEU A 32 8.99 2.60 -10.54
C LEU A 32 9.49 3.99 -10.94
N VAL A 33 9.04 4.99 -10.19
CA VAL A 33 9.41 6.38 -10.46
C VAL A 33 10.85 6.66 -10.01
N ASP A 34 11.32 5.99 -8.96
CA ASP A 34 12.70 6.12 -8.46
C ASP A 34 13.74 5.78 -9.54
N ASP A 35 13.61 4.62 -10.21
CA ASP A 35 14.54 4.21 -11.28
C ASP A 35 14.63 5.24 -12.41
N ALA A 36 13.49 5.80 -12.82
CA ALA A 36 13.44 6.80 -13.89
C ALA A 36 14.05 8.13 -13.44
N ILE A 37 13.78 8.57 -12.21
CA ILE A 37 14.33 9.80 -11.65
C ILE A 37 15.84 9.69 -11.51
N VAL A 38 16.36 8.62 -10.91
CA VAL A 38 17.81 8.41 -10.70
C VAL A 38 18.57 8.48 -12.03
N VAL A 39 18.01 7.89 -13.10
CA VAL A 39 18.60 7.97 -14.43
C VAL A 39 18.62 9.42 -14.94
N VAL A 40 17.48 10.10 -14.93
CA VAL A 40 17.36 11.47 -15.48
C VAL A 40 18.22 12.45 -14.70
N GLU A 41 18.19 12.38 -13.37
CA GLU A 41 18.97 13.22 -12.47
C GLU A 41 20.47 13.02 -12.67
N ASN A 42 20.94 11.77 -12.79
CA ASN A 42 22.37 11.54 -13.03
C ASN A 42 22.81 12.02 -14.42
N VAL A 43 21.94 11.91 -15.45
CA VAL A 43 22.23 12.50 -16.77
C VAL A 43 22.29 14.03 -16.68
N GLU A 44 21.35 14.68 -15.99
CA GLU A 44 21.35 16.13 -15.80
C GLU A 44 22.59 16.61 -15.05
N ARG A 45 23.00 15.89 -13.99
CA ARG A 45 24.23 16.14 -13.25
C ARG A 45 25.46 16.09 -14.17
N VAL A 46 25.59 15.06 -15.01
CA VAL A 46 26.70 14.92 -15.97
C VAL A 46 26.68 16.03 -17.03
N ILE A 47 25.51 16.43 -17.53
CA ILE A 47 25.38 17.56 -18.46
C ILE A 47 25.83 18.87 -17.78
N ALA A 48 25.45 19.09 -16.52
CA ALA A 48 25.78 20.31 -15.79
C ALA A 48 27.26 20.38 -15.38
N GLU A 49 27.84 19.29 -14.91
CA GLU A 49 29.24 19.21 -14.45
C GLU A 49 30.24 19.13 -15.61
N ASP A 50 30.01 18.22 -16.56
CA ASP A 50 30.96 17.94 -17.65
C ASP A 50 30.68 18.74 -18.93
N LYS A 51 29.52 19.42 -19.02
CA LYS A 51 29.09 20.20 -20.20
C LYS A 51 29.08 19.41 -21.51
N LEU A 52 28.80 18.11 -21.42
CA LEU A 52 28.73 17.22 -22.56
C LEU A 52 27.38 17.33 -23.29
N PRO A 53 27.31 17.06 -24.60
CA PRO A 53 26.04 16.96 -25.30
C PRO A 53 25.17 15.83 -24.69
N PRO A 54 23.83 15.94 -24.71
CA PRO A 54 22.92 15.00 -24.03
C PRO A 54 23.17 13.52 -24.35
N LYS A 55 23.55 13.20 -25.58
CA LYS A 55 23.87 11.83 -26.01
C LYS A 55 25.11 11.27 -25.31
N GLU A 56 26.20 12.05 -25.26
CA GLU A 56 27.45 11.62 -24.63
C GLU A 56 27.32 11.60 -23.10
N ALA A 57 26.63 12.59 -22.54
CA ALA A 57 26.32 12.63 -21.12
C ALA A 57 25.50 11.41 -20.68
N THR A 58 24.50 11.00 -21.48
CA THR A 58 23.71 9.80 -21.21
C THR A 58 24.56 8.54 -21.24
N HIS A 59 25.47 8.40 -22.20
CA HIS A 59 26.36 7.25 -22.28
C HIS A 59 27.32 7.17 -21.07
N LYS A 60 27.90 8.31 -20.67
CA LYS A 60 28.76 8.40 -19.47
C LYS A 60 27.99 8.10 -18.19
N SER A 61 26.79 8.67 -18.05
CA SER A 61 25.88 8.48 -16.91
C SER A 61 25.49 7.00 -16.74
N MET A 62 25.07 6.33 -17.82
CA MET A 62 24.70 4.92 -17.79
C MET A 62 25.85 4.02 -17.33
N GLY A 63 27.09 4.30 -17.76
CA GLY A 63 28.27 3.58 -17.29
C GLY A 63 28.51 3.68 -15.77
N GLN A 64 28.03 4.74 -15.11
CA GLN A 64 28.15 4.93 -13.67
C GLN A 64 27.07 4.19 -12.88
N ILE A 65 25.81 4.28 -13.33
CA ILE A 65 24.66 3.83 -12.53
C ILE A 65 24.13 2.44 -12.90
N GLN A 66 24.44 1.91 -14.08
CA GLN A 66 23.88 0.65 -14.56
C GLN A 66 24.07 -0.52 -13.58
N ARG A 67 25.26 -0.62 -12.97
CA ARG A 67 25.56 -1.68 -11.99
C ARG A 67 24.78 -1.48 -10.68
N ALA A 68 24.56 -0.24 -10.27
CA ALA A 68 23.77 0.09 -9.08
C ALA A 68 22.28 -0.25 -9.30
N LEU A 69 21.70 0.11 -10.45
CA LEU A 69 20.31 -0.19 -10.79
C LEU A 69 20.03 -1.70 -10.78
N VAL A 70 20.90 -2.50 -11.41
CA VAL A 70 20.77 -3.97 -11.38
C VAL A 70 20.94 -4.51 -9.95
N GLY A 71 21.86 -3.95 -9.16
CA GLY A 71 22.04 -4.32 -7.77
C GLY A 71 20.79 -4.08 -6.92
N ILE A 72 20.16 -2.91 -7.05
CA ILE A 72 18.90 -2.55 -6.36
C ILE A 72 17.80 -3.53 -6.77
N ALA A 73 17.66 -3.80 -8.07
CA ALA A 73 16.67 -4.75 -8.59
C ALA A 73 16.80 -6.15 -7.97
N VAL A 74 18.04 -6.66 -7.89
CA VAL A 74 18.33 -7.98 -7.32
C VAL A 74 18.07 -7.99 -5.81
N VAL A 75 18.50 -6.96 -5.07
CA VAL A 75 18.28 -6.87 -3.62
C VAL A 75 16.79 -6.80 -3.30
N LEU A 76 16.03 -5.96 -4.00
CA LEU A 76 14.59 -5.87 -3.81
C LEU A 76 13.91 -7.19 -4.17
N SER A 77 14.29 -7.80 -5.30
CA SER A 77 13.78 -9.13 -5.67
C SER A 77 14.08 -10.17 -4.58
N ALA A 78 15.27 -10.15 -3.98
CA ALA A 78 15.65 -11.07 -2.90
C ALA A 78 14.85 -10.85 -1.61
N VAL A 79 14.40 -9.62 -1.33
CA VAL A 79 13.53 -9.32 -0.18
C VAL A 79 12.10 -9.83 -0.41
N PHE A 80 11.56 -9.67 -1.62
CA PHE A 80 10.17 -10.05 -1.92
C PHE A 80 10.01 -11.53 -2.32
N MET A 81 11.05 -12.16 -2.88
CA MET A 81 10.98 -13.53 -3.39
C MET A 81 10.62 -14.58 -2.31
N PRO A 82 11.17 -14.56 -1.07
CA PRO A 82 10.81 -15.53 -0.03
C PRO A 82 9.32 -15.52 0.32
N MET A 83 8.66 -14.36 0.25
CA MET A 83 7.24 -14.24 0.54
C MET A 83 6.36 -14.95 -0.49
N ALA A 84 6.84 -15.16 -1.72
CA ALA A 84 6.13 -15.94 -2.73
C ALA A 84 6.12 -17.46 -2.45
N PHE A 85 7.02 -17.94 -1.59
CA PHE A 85 7.12 -19.35 -1.20
C PHE A 85 6.41 -19.68 0.11
N MET A 86 5.76 -18.70 0.75
CA MET A 86 4.95 -18.96 1.93
C MET A 86 3.75 -19.83 1.57
N SER A 87 3.44 -20.82 2.40
CA SER A 87 2.33 -21.76 2.20
C SER A 87 1.08 -21.37 2.99
N GLY A 88 -0.04 -22.02 2.67
CA GLY A 88 -1.34 -21.77 3.30
C GLY A 88 -2.11 -20.59 2.71
N ALA A 89 -3.28 -20.27 3.27
CA ALA A 89 -4.16 -19.21 2.79
C ALA A 89 -3.47 -17.82 2.82
N THR A 90 -2.65 -17.58 3.84
CA THR A 90 -1.81 -16.39 3.96
C THR A 90 -0.75 -16.30 2.86
N GLY A 91 -0.16 -17.44 2.49
CA GLY A 91 0.84 -17.52 1.43
C GLY A 91 0.30 -17.11 0.07
N GLU A 92 -0.93 -17.50 -0.26
CA GLU A 92 -1.57 -17.10 -1.52
C GLU A 92 -1.75 -15.58 -1.66
N ILE A 93 -2.08 -14.89 -0.56
CA ILE A 93 -2.18 -13.43 -0.51
C ILE A 93 -0.82 -12.78 -0.77
N TYR A 94 0.20 -13.22 -0.03
CA TYR A 94 1.57 -12.68 -0.18
C TYR A 94 2.18 -13.03 -1.53
N ARG A 95 1.82 -14.16 -2.14
CA ARG A 95 2.32 -14.58 -3.45
C ARG A 95 1.84 -13.65 -4.56
N GLN A 96 0.56 -13.29 -4.57
CA GLN A 96 0.01 -12.32 -5.54
C GLN A 96 0.70 -10.96 -5.43
N PHE A 97 0.90 -10.50 -4.20
CA PHE A 97 1.59 -9.25 -3.90
C PHE A 97 3.06 -9.27 -4.35
N SER A 98 3.79 -10.32 -3.97
CA SER A 98 5.23 -10.45 -4.22
C SER A 98 5.53 -10.57 -5.71
N ILE A 99 4.78 -11.40 -6.45
CA ILE A 99 5.00 -11.59 -7.89
C ILE A 99 4.67 -10.31 -8.66
N THR A 100 3.64 -9.57 -8.23
CA THR A 100 3.32 -8.27 -8.83
C THR A 100 4.46 -7.28 -8.66
N LEU A 101 5.01 -7.15 -7.44
CA LEU A 101 6.14 -6.25 -7.18
C LEU A 101 7.40 -6.65 -7.93
N ILE A 102 7.81 -7.92 -7.86
CA ILE A 102 9.02 -8.41 -8.53
C ILE A 102 8.91 -8.22 -10.06
N SER A 103 7.77 -8.59 -10.65
CA SER A 103 7.55 -8.43 -12.10
C SER A 103 7.61 -6.96 -12.51
N SER A 104 7.01 -6.08 -11.69
CA SER A 104 7.02 -4.64 -11.95
C SER A 104 8.42 -4.05 -11.85
N MET A 105 9.19 -4.42 -10.82
CA MET A 105 10.58 -3.97 -10.61
C MET A 105 11.52 -4.43 -11.71
N LEU A 106 11.46 -5.70 -12.10
CA LEU A 106 12.32 -6.22 -13.18
C LEU A 106 12.03 -5.50 -14.50
N LEU A 107 10.76 -5.25 -14.79
CA LEU A 107 10.37 -4.54 -15.99
C LEU A 107 10.68 -3.03 -15.89
N SER A 108 10.68 -2.46 -14.68
CA SER A 108 11.13 -1.08 -14.39
C SER A 108 12.58 -0.89 -14.78
N VAL A 109 13.47 -1.72 -14.24
CA VAL A 109 14.91 -1.64 -14.48
C VAL A 109 15.21 -1.88 -15.95
N PHE A 110 14.50 -2.81 -16.60
CA PHE A 110 14.60 -3.02 -18.04
C PHE A 110 14.25 -1.75 -18.84
N VAL A 111 13.15 -1.07 -18.47
CA VAL A 111 12.73 0.19 -19.10
C VAL A 111 13.72 1.33 -18.78
N ALA A 112 14.22 1.40 -17.55
CA ALA A 112 15.18 2.40 -17.09
C ALA A 112 16.54 2.28 -17.77
N MET A 113 16.94 1.08 -18.15
CA MET A 113 18.20 0.82 -18.87
C MET A 113 18.08 0.93 -20.40
N SER A 114 16.86 0.81 -20.94
CA SER A 114 16.64 0.80 -22.39
C SER A 114 15.99 2.10 -22.88
N LEU A 115 14.74 2.34 -22.45
CA LEU A 115 13.93 3.44 -22.96
C LEU A 115 14.32 4.78 -22.34
N THR A 116 14.54 4.83 -21.02
CA THR A 116 14.85 6.10 -20.33
C THR A 116 16.12 6.78 -20.86
N PRO A 117 17.26 6.10 -21.07
CA PRO A 117 18.42 6.71 -21.70
C PRO A 117 18.15 7.17 -23.13
N ALA A 118 17.38 6.40 -23.94
CA ALA A 118 17.03 6.83 -25.28
C ALA A 118 16.20 8.13 -25.29
N LEU A 119 15.28 8.28 -24.33
CA LEU A 119 14.51 9.50 -24.13
C LEU A 119 15.38 10.65 -23.60
N CYS A 120 16.30 10.39 -22.67
CA CYS A 120 17.23 11.41 -22.17
C CYS A 120 18.11 11.95 -23.30
N ALA A 121 18.63 11.09 -24.17
CA ALA A 121 19.49 11.51 -25.28
C ALA A 121 18.75 12.33 -26.36
N THR A 122 17.42 12.22 -26.45
CA THR A 122 16.61 12.85 -27.52
C THR A 122 15.78 14.03 -27.05
N ILE A 123 15.24 14.00 -25.84
CA ILE A 123 14.33 15.01 -25.30
C ILE A 123 15.07 16.03 -24.42
N LEU A 124 16.15 15.61 -23.74
CA LEU A 124 16.85 16.47 -22.80
C LEU A 124 17.63 17.56 -23.53
N LYS A 125 17.44 18.81 -23.11
CA LYS A 125 18.13 19.96 -23.70
C LYS A 125 19.58 19.98 -23.23
N ALA A 126 20.48 20.32 -24.15
CA ALA A 126 21.87 20.60 -23.79
C ALA A 126 21.94 21.77 -22.79
N ALA A 127 22.94 21.76 -21.92
CA ALA A 127 23.21 22.90 -21.05
C ALA A 127 23.35 24.18 -21.90
N PRO A 128 22.59 25.25 -21.64
CA PRO A 128 22.79 26.51 -22.33
C PRO A 128 24.20 27.02 -22.07
N GLU A 129 24.96 27.33 -23.12
CA GLU A 129 26.17 28.15 -23.01
C GLU A 129 25.76 29.55 -22.51
N GLY A 130 25.70 29.72 -21.18
CA GLY A 130 25.32 30.99 -20.55
C GLY A 130 24.33 30.90 -19.40
N GLY A 131 23.86 29.71 -19.01
CA GLY A 131 23.00 29.51 -17.84
C GLY A 131 21.60 30.10 -18.02
N HIS A 132 20.57 29.25 -17.98
CA HIS A 132 19.20 29.73 -17.87
C HIS A 132 19.11 30.57 -16.58
N LYS A 133 18.91 31.90 -16.67
CA LYS A 133 18.65 32.72 -15.47
C LYS A 133 17.35 32.19 -14.85
N PRO A 134 17.40 31.48 -13.72
CA PRO A 134 16.20 30.92 -13.13
C PRO A 134 15.32 32.08 -12.66
N ASN A 135 13.98 31.93 -12.73
CA ASN A 135 13.09 32.93 -12.14
C ASN A 135 13.51 33.18 -10.68
N ALA A 136 13.31 34.40 -10.16
CA ALA A 136 13.80 34.78 -8.82
C ALA A 136 13.37 33.81 -7.70
N LEU A 137 12.24 33.12 -7.88
CA LEU A 137 11.76 32.06 -6.99
C LEU A 137 12.61 30.79 -7.07
N PHE A 138 12.94 30.31 -8.27
CA PHE A 138 13.85 29.19 -8.49
C PHE A 138 15.29 29.51 -8.04
N ALA A 139 15.76 30.74 -8.25
CA ALA A 139 17.06 31.17 -7.75
C ALA A 139 17.15 31.09 -6.22
N ARG A 140 16.12 31.58 -5.51
CA ARG A 140 16.02 31.48 -4.05
C ARG A 140 15.95 30.04 -3.56
N PHE A 141 15.19 29.19 -4.26
CA PHE A 141 15.11 27.76 -3.95
C PHE A 141 16.48 27.09 -4.10
N ASN A 142 17.19 27.34 -5.20
CA ASN A 142 18.53 26.77 -5.44
C ASN A 142 19.52 27.19 -4.36
N THR A 143 19.55 28.47 -3.97
CA THR A 143 20.47 28.93 -2.90
C THR A 143 20.11 28.33 -1.53
N LEU A 144 18.83 28.12 -1.23
CA LEU A 144 18.40 27.44 -0.01
C LEU A 144 18.78 25.96 -0.03
N PHE A 145 18.61 25.30 -1.17
CA PHE A 145 18.96 23.91 -1.38
C PHE A 145 20.47 23.69 -1.24
N GLU A 146 21.29 24.51 -1.89
CA GLU A 146 22.76 24.47 -1.75
C GLU A 146 23.21 24.66 -0.30
N LYS A 147 22.63 25.63 0.43
CA LYS A 147 22.92 25.84 1.86
C LYS A 147 22.54 24.61 2.69
N SER A 148 21.41 23.97 2.37
CA SER A 148 20.94 22.77 3.08
C SER A 148 21.86 21.58 2.82
N THR A 149 22.29 21.40 1.57
CA THR A 149 23.25 20.35 1.17
C THR A 149 24.60 20.55 1.86
N GLN A 150 25.11 21.78 1.92
CA GLN A 150 26.36 22.07 2.62
C GLN A 150 26.24 21.77 4.12
N HIS A 151 25.14 22.20 4.76
CA HIS A 151 24.89 21.93 6.17
C HIS A 151 24.76 20.42 6.47
N TYR A 152 24.11 19.67 5.59
CA TYR A 152 24.02 18.21 5.69
C TYR A 152 25.41 17.55 5.60
N THR A 153 26.26 18.04 4.69
CA THR A 153 27.62 17.53 4.48
C THR A 153 28.54 17.82 5.69
N ASP A 154 28.42 19.03 6.26
CA ASP A 154 29.18 19.41 7.45
C ASP A 154 28.70 18.63 8.70
N SER A 155 27.39 18.39 8.80
CA SER A 155 26.80 17.58 9.86
C SER A 155 27.25 16.12 9.78
N THR A 156 27.22 15.52 8.59
CA THR A 156 27.70 14.14 8.37
C THR A 156 29.21 14.00 8.62
N ARG A 157 30.01 15.03 8.29
CA ARG A 157 31.43 15.07 8.67
C ARG A 157 31.64 15.10 10.19
N SER A 158 30.79 15.82 10.92
CA SER A 158 30.81 15.84 12.39
C SER A 158 30.35 14.52 13.01
N LEU A 159 29.34 13.88 12.40
CA LEU A 159 28.88 12.53 12.75
C LEU A 159 30.01 11.50 12.72
N LEU A 160 30.80 11.51 11.65
CA LEU A 160 31.94 10.60 11.45
C LEU A 160 33.07 10.79 12.47
N ARG A 161 33.20 11.96 13.10
CA ARG A 161 34.19 12.20 14.16
C ARG A 161 33.74 11.67 15.52
N CYS A 162 32.43 11.46 15.70
CA CYS A 162 31.82 11.06 16.97
C CYS A 162 31.08 9.72 16.85
N THR A 163 31.64 8.76 16.10
CA THR A 163 31.01 7.48 15.76
C THR A 163 30.47 6.74 16.99
N GLY A 164 31.19 6.76 18.12
CA GLY A 164 30.76 6.10 19.35
C GLY A 164 29.43 6.61 19.90
N ARG A 165 29.22 7.94 19.92
CA ARG A 165 27.95 8.53 20.40
C ARG A 165 26.78 8.13 19.50
N TYR A 166 26.98 8.13 18.20
CA TYR A 166 25.93 7.76 17.24
C TYR A 166 25.65 6.26 17.20
N MET A 167 26.63 5.43 17.58
CA MET A 167 26.42 3.99 17.78
C MET A 167 25.49 3.72 18.96
N VAL A 168 25.60 4.50 20.05
CA VAL A 168 24.64 4.44 21.17
C VAL A 168 23.23 4.86 20.71
N VAL A 169 23.10 5.94 19.94
CA VAL A 169 21.81 6.37 19.38
C VAL A 169 21.22 5.28 18.48
N TYR A 170 22.03 4.66 17.62
CA TYR A 170 21.61 3.54 16.78
C TYR A 170 21.09 2.36 17.60
N LEU A 171 21.81 1.95 18.65
CA LEU A 171 21.36 0.89 19.55
C LEU A 171 20.06 1.25 20.26
N LEU A 172 19.86 2.50 20.67
CA LEU A 172 18.61 2.97 21.27
C LEU A 172 17.43 2.90 20.26
N ILE A 173 17.66 3.25 19.00
CA ILE A 173 16.64 3.12 17.95
C ILE A 173 16.29 1.65 17.71
N CYS A 174 17.28 0.76 17.63
CA CYS A 174 17.06 -0.68 17.50
C CYS A 174 16.28 -1.25 18.69
N ALA A 175 16.63 -0.85 19.91
CA ALA A 175 15.92 -1.26 21.11
C ALA A 175 14.47 -0.73 21.12
N GLY A 176 14.26 0.53 20.73
CA GLY A 176 12.92 1.12 20.59
C GLY A 176 12.07 0.39 19.55
N MET A 177 12.65 0.06 18.39
CA MET A 177 11.99 -0.74 17.35
C MET A 177 11.58 -2.11 17.88
N ALA A 178 12.46 -2.82 18.60
CA ALA A 178 12.15 -4.13 19.17
C ALA A 178 10.99 -4.06 20.19
N VAL A 179 11.00 -3.05 21.06
CA VAL A 179 9.93 -2.84 22.05
C VAL A 179 8.58 -2.54 21.35
N LEU A 180 8.58 -1.68 20.34
CA LEU A 180 7.36 -1.35 19.58
C LEU A 180 6.84 -2.55 18.78
N PHE A 181 7.75 -3.32 18.16
CA PHE A 181 7.40 -4.52 17.40
C PHE A 181 6.70 -5.56 18.29
N LEU A 182 7.22 -5.80 19.51
CA LEU A 182 6.62 -6.73 20.46
C LEU A 182 5.28 -6.25 21.04
N ARG A 183 5.00 -4.95 21.02
CA ARG A 183 3.76 -4.36 21.54
C ARG A 183 2.66 -4.21 20.49
N THR A 184 2.99 -4.34 19.20
CA THR A 184 2.02 -4.10 18.13
C THR A 184 1.13 -5.33 17.94
N PRO A 185 -0.20 -5.23 18.14
CA PRO A 185 -1.10 -6.35 17.94
C PRO A 185 -1.14 -6.73 16.46
N THR A 186 -1.08 -8.03 16.17
CA THR A 186 -1.14 -8.54 14.81
C THR A 186 -2.60 -8.73 14.37
N SER A 187 -2.93 -8.22 13.19
CA SER A 187 -4.17 -8.50 12.50
C SER A 187 -3.85 -8.88 11.06
N PHE A 188 -4.69 -9.69 10.44
CA PHE A 188 -4.48 -10.19 9.08
C PHE A 188 -4.85 -9.13 8.04
N LEU A 189 -6.11 -8.71 8.04
CA LEU A 189 -6.65 -7.66 7.20
C LEU A 189 -7.59 -6.81 8.06
N PRO A 190 -7.62 -5.49 7.86
CA PRO A 190 -8.60 -4.65 8.53
C PRO A 190 -10.02 -5.05 8.07
N GLU A 191 -10.97 -4.99 8.99
CA GLU A 191 -12.39 -5.11 8.63
C GLU A 191 -12.78 -3.86 7.84
N GLU A 192 -13.20 -4.05 6.59
CA GLU A 192 -13.70 -2.98 5.73
C GLU A 192 -15.23 -2.92 5.78
N ASP A 193 -15.79 -1.71 5.72
CA ASP A 193 -17.23 -1.53 5.53
C ASP A 193 -17.58 -1.93 4.08
N GLN A 194 -18.03 -3.17 3.92
CA GLN A 194 -18.48 -3.72 2.63
C GLN A 194 -19.87 -3.23 2.23
N GLY A 195 -20.46 -2.29 2.98
CA GLY A 195 -21.84 -1.82 2.78
C GLY A 195 -22.88 -2.85 3.22
N VAL A 196 -22.47 -3.99 3.78
CA VAL A 196 -23.34 -5.03 4.28
C VAL A 196 -22.84 -5.50 5.65
N PHE A 197 -23.75 -5.76 6.56
CA PHE A 197 -23.43 -6.36 7.85
C PHE A 197 -24.51 -7.35 8.25
N MET A 198 -24.10 -8.43 8.89
CA MET A 198 -25.00 -9.49 9.32
C MET A 198 -25.34 -9.32 10.79
N THR A 199 -26.57 -9.65 11.15
CA THR A 199 -27.01 -9.69 12.55
C THR A 199 -27.64 -11.04 12.81
N THR A 200 -27.16 -11.75 13.81
CA THR A 200 -27.68 -13.07 14.16
C THR A 200 -28.60 -12.97 15.38
N ALA A 201 -29.74 -13.65 15.33
CA ALA A 201 -30.68 -13.74 16.43
C ALA A 201 -30.84 -15.22 16.81
N GLN A 202 -30.40 -15.57 18.02
CA GLN A 202 -30.48 -16.93 18.53
C GLN A 202 -31.39 -16.95 19.76
N LEU A 203 -32.49 -17.70 19.65
CA LEU A 203 -33.43 -17.87 20.75
C LEU A 203 -33.07 -19.14 21.55
N PRO A 204 -33.52 -19.24 22.82
CA PRO A 204 -33.34 -20.44 23.63
C PRO A 204 -33.90 -21.70 22.94
N SER A 205 -33.31 -22.85 23.25
CA SER A 205 -33.78 -24.15 22.74
C SER A 205 -35.26 -24.37 23.13
N GLY A 206 -36.09 -24.77 22.16
CA GLY A 206 -37.54 -24.92 22.32
C GLY A 206 -38.40 -23.72 21.90
N ALA A 207 -37.80 -22.59 21.51
CA ALA A 207 -38.56 -21.47 20.94
C ALA A 207 -39.22 -21.83 19.59
N THR A 208 -40.48 -21.45 19.42
CA THR A 208 -41.25 -21.66 18.19
C THR A 208 -40.86 -20.64 17.12
N MET A 209 -41.10 -20.99 15.84
CA MET A 209 -40.88 -20.09 14.71
C MET A 209 -41.62 -18.74 14.86
N VAL A 210 -42.79 -18.75 15.52
CA VAL A 210 -43.59 -17.53 15.77
C VAL A 210 -42.83 -16.54 16.66
N ASN A 211 -42.20 -17.03 17.73
CA ASN A 211 -41.40 -16.20 18.64
C ASN A 211 -40.16 -15.66 17.92
N THR A 212 -39.53 -16.50 17.09
CA THR A 212 -38.39 -16.12 16.26
C THR A 212 -38.75 -15.02 15.25
N THR A 213 -39.87 -15.15 14.54
CA THR A 213 -40.37 -14.12 13.61
C THR A 213 -40.69 -12.80 14.31
N LYS A 214 -41.26 -12.84 15.52
CA LYS A 214 -41.55 -11.64 16.31
C LYS A 214 -40.29 -10.86 16.67
N VAL A 215 -39.22 -11.56 17.08
CA VAL A 215 -37.92 -10.93 17.34
C VAL A 215 -37.31 -10.37 16.05
N LEU A 216 -37.37 -11.12 14.94
CA LEU A 216 -36.87 -10.64 13.65
C LEU A 216 -37.58 -9.35 13.21
N GLN A 217 -38.90 -9.26 13.41
CA GLN A 217 -39.68 -8.08 13.07
C GLN A 217 -39.32 -6.87 13.92
N GLN A 218 -39.14 -7.04 15.23
CA GLN A 218 -38.67 -5.97 16.12
C GLN A 218 -37.29 -5.44 15.70
N VAL A 219 -36.39 -6.34 15.33
CA VAL A 219 -35.08 -5.95 14.81
C VAL A 219 -35.25 -5.25 13.45
N THR A 220 -36.20 -5.65 12.60
CA THR A 220 -36.48 -5.01 11.30
C THR A 220 -36.91 -3.57 11.48
N ASP A 221 -37.88 -3.35 12.35
CA ASP A 221 -38.40 -2.03 12.66
C ASP A 221 -37.32 -1.14 13.28
N TYR A 222 -36.44 -1.69 14.13
CA TYR A 222 -35.30 -0.94 14.68
C TYR A 222 -34.43 -0.35 13.58
N TYR A 223 -33.98 -1.17 12.61
CA TYR A 223 -33.07 -0.71 11.58
C TYR A 223 -33.76 0.21 10.55
N LEU A 224 -35.03 -0.04 10.22
CA LEU A 224 -35.76 0.79 9.25
C LEU A 224 -36.24 2.13 9.83
N ILE A 225 -36.51 2.20 11.14
CA ILE A 225 -37.04 3.42 11.78
C ILE A 225 -35.94 4.24 12.42
N LYS A 226 -35.04 3.62 13.22
CA LYS A 226 -34.01 4.33 13.98
C LYS A 226 -32.72 4.54 13.20
N GLU A 227 -32.36 3.61 12.31
CA GLU A 227 -31.14 3.66 11.49
C GLU A 227 -31.44 3.93 10.01
N LYS A 228 -32.57 4.61 9.72
CA LYS A 228 -33.06 4.88 8.36
C LYS A 228 -32.03 5.58 7.45
N ASP A 229 -31.16 6.38 8.05
CA ASP A 229 -30.15 7.15 7.31
C ASP A 229 -28.94 6.27 6.94
N ASN A 230 -28.72 5.17 7.69
CA ASN A 230 -27.60 4.24 7.53
C ASN A 230 -28.01 2.91 6.85
N VAL A 231 -29.29 2.55 6.82
CA VAL A 231 -29.77 1.24 6.33
C VAL A 231 -30.79 1.42 5.21
N GLN A 232 -30.47 0.92 4.02
CA GLN A 232 -31.32 0.99 2.84
C GLN A 232 -32.33 -0.16 2.77
N SER A 233 -31.94 -1.37 3.19
CA SER A 233 -32.82 -2.53 3.15
C SER A 233 -32.49 -3.58 4.22
N VAL A 234 -33.47 -4.42 4.52
CA VAL A 234 -33.34 -5.46 5.53
C VAL A 234 -33.84 -6.76 4.92
N PHE A 235 -33.01 -7.79 4.92
CA PHE A 235 -33.41 -9.13 4.54
C PHE A 235 -33.37 -10.06 5.77
N THR A 236 -34.53 -10.54 6.18
CA THR A 236 -34.68 -11.46 7.33
C THR A 236 -35.17 -12.81 6.87
N VAL A 237 -34.60 -13.89 7.43
CA VAL A 237 -35.09 -15.23 7.17
C VAL A 237 -35.05 -16.06 8.44
N GLY A 238 -36.23 -16.55 8.83
CA GLY A 238 -36.36 -17.46 9.97
C GLY A 238 -35.91 -18.89 9.63
N GLY A 239 -35.45 -19.64 10.63
CA GLY A 239 -35.27 -21.10 10.54
C GLY A 239 -33.89 -21.59 10.07
N PHE A 240 -32.95 -20.68 9.82
CA PHE A 240 -31.60 -21.01 9.36
C PHE A 240 -30.56 -20.17 10.12
N GLY A 241 -29.36 -20.71 10.34
CA GLY A 241 -28.29 -20.04 11.05
C GLY A 241 -26.95 -20.63 10.65
N PHE A 242 -25.86 -19.90 10.91
CA PHE A 242 -24.50 -20.35 10.56
C PHE A 242 -24.11 -21.67 11.24
N SER A 243 -24.76 -22.01 12.36
CA SER A 243 -24.55 -23.24 13.13
C SER A 243 -25.55 -24.37 12.82
N GLY A 244 -26.48 -24.21 11.87
CA GLY A 244 -27.45 -25.24 11.49
C GLY A 244 -28.89 -24.73 11.24
N GLN A 245 -29.73 -25.62 10.72
CA GLN A 245 -31.17 -25.36 10.50
C GLN A 245 -31.98 -25.78 11.73
N GLY A 246 -32.93 -24.94 12.15
CA GLY A 246 -33.78 -25.20 13.31
C GLY A 246 -34.77 -24.08 13.57
N GLN A 247 -35.94 -24.40 14.14
CA GLN A 247 -36.99 -23.40 14.43
C GLN A 247 -36.56 -22.33 15.45
N THR A 248 -35.52 -22.64 16.24
CA THR A 248 -34.90 -21.80 17.27
C THR A 248 -33.78 -20.91 16.74
N THR A 249 -33.29 -21.17 15.52
CA THR A 249 -32.24 -20.39 14.87
C THR A 249 -32.83 -19.54 13.76
N ALA A 250 -32.49 -18.25 13.75
CA ALA A 250 -32.83 -17.38 12.65
C ALA A 250 -31.64 -16.53 12.23
N TRP A 251 -31.62 -16.24 10.95
CA TRP A 251 -30.61 -15.41 10.33
C TRP A 251 -31.23 -14.12 9.82
N ARG A 252 -30.43 -13.07 9.87
CA ARG A 252 -30.75 -11.80 9.25
C ARG A 252 -29.54 -11.30 8.51
N LEU A 253 -29.73 -11.08 7.22
CA LEU A 253 -28.80 -10.39 6.34
C LEU A 253 -29.35 -8.97 6.16
N SER A 254 -28.88 -8.03 6.97
CA SER A 254 -29.24 -6.62 6.74
C SER A 254 -28.47 -6.14 5.50
N VAL A 255 -29.15 -5.54 4.52
CA VAL A 255 -28.57 -5.18 3.22
C VAL A 255 -28.51 -3.66 3.02
N SER A 256 -27.30 -3.21 2.70
CA SER A 256 -26.96 -1.94 2.07
C SER A 256 -26.97 -0.72 2.97
N SER A 257 -25.76 -0.33 3.39
CA SER A 257 -25.43 1.01 3.88
C SER A 257 -25.38 1.98 2.70
N ARG A 258 -26.07 3.13 2.83
CA ARG A 258 -25.87 4.26 1.93
C ARG A 258 -24.54 4.92 2.31
N GLY A 259 -23.44 4.42 1.73
CA GLY A 259 -22.16 5.11 1.57
C GLY A 259 -21.54 5.81 2.79
N LEU A 260 -20.43 5.24 3.26
CA LEU A 260 -19.32 5.86 4.01
C LEU A 260 -19.68 6.74 5.23
N ASN A 261 -20.05 6.10 6.35
CA ASN A 261 -19.59 6.45 7.72
C ASN A 261 -20.38 5.62 8.75
N VAL A 262 -20.05 4.35 8.94
CA VAL A 262 -20.63 3.59 10.05
C VAL A 262 -19.52 2.96 10.89
N SER A 263 -19.11 3.68 11.93
CA SER A 263 -18.38 3.08 13.05
C SER A 263 -19.35 2.17 13.80
N VAL A 264 -19.23 0.86 13.60
CA VAL A 264 -20.04 -0.15 14.29
C VAL A 264 -19.59 -0.20 15.76
N ARG A 265 -20.18 0.65 16.58
CA ARG A 265 -20.06 0.55 18.04
C ARG A 265 -20.81 -0.73 18.44
N LYS A 266 -20.10 -1.65 19.10
CA LYS A 266 -20.63 -2.93 19.61
C LYS A 266 -21.67 -2.68 20.70
N THR A 267 -22.89 -2.32 20.33
CA THR A 267 -23.96 -2.01 21.29
C THR A 267 -24.52 -3.32 21.82
N ARG A 268 -24.04 -3.69 23.02
CA ARG A 268 -24.58 -4.78 23.82
C ARG A 268 -26.01 -4.37 24.22
N LEU A 269 -27.02 -5.00 23.62
CA LEU A 269 -28.43 -4.79 24.00
C LEU A 269 -28.59 -5.03 25.52
N PRO A 270 -29.32 -4.16 26.24
CA PRO A 270 -29.47 -4.28 27.68
C PRO A 270 -30.21 -5.58 28.02
N ARG A 271 -29.58 -6.37 28.90
CA ARG A 271 -30.20 -7.51 29.60
C ARG A 271 -31.30 -6.98 30.52
N SER A 272 -32.49 -6.81 30.00
CA SER A 272 -33.67 -6.65 30.82
C SER A 272 -34.83 -7.21 30.03
N PHE A 273 -35.06 -8.52 30.14
CA PHE A 273 -36.38 -9.14 30.10
C PHE A 273 -36.19 -10.62 30.50
N SER A 274 -35.79 -10.82 31.76
CA SER A 274 -36.12 -12.04 32.50
C SER A 274 -37.22 -11.66 33.48
N GLY A 275 -38.44 -12.17 33.26
CA GLY A 275 -39.54 -12.00 34.20
C GLY A 275 -40.86 -11.63 33.55
N GLN A 276 -41.46 -12.57 32.82
CA GLN A 276 -42.78 -13.18 33.09
C GLN A 276 -43.15 -14.10 31.93
#